data_AF-A0A8S2XXY9-F1
#
_entry.id   AF-A0A8S2XXY9-F1
#
_cell.length_a   1.000
_cell.length_b   1.000
_cell.length_c   1.000
_cell.angle_alpha   90.00
_cell.angle_beta   90.00
_cell.angle_gamma   90.00
#
_symmetry.space_group_name_H-M   'P 1'
#
loop_
_entity.id
_entity.type
_entity.pdbx_description
1 polymer ?
#
loop_
_entity_poly.entity_id
_entity_poly.type
_entity_poly.pdbx_seq_one_letter_code
_entity_poly.pdbx_strand_id
1 'polypeptide(L)'
;MRRSAIGLDIGGEHVTAALVDIETLQIYNDTIYSHFIDSQANDPRLVIKSWIDCIHDLLNDYIASYDQSSIKYDIVGIGIGLPVPLDYKNGISLIKNLYKYESFYGINLTMAIKHALKEL
;
A
#
# COMPACT_ATOMS: atom_id res chain seq x y z
N MET A 1 22.22 8.75 -1.57
CA MET A 1 20.89 8.46 -1.00
C MET A 1 20.41 7.16 -1.62
N ARG A 2 20.00 6.16 -0.83
CA ARG A 2 19.54 4.89 -1.40
C ARG A 2 18.13 5.09 -1.94
N ARG A 3 17.86 4.65 -3.16
CA ARG A 3 16.53 4.78 -3.77
C ARG A 3 15.68 3.63 -3.29
N SER A 4 14.55 3.96 -2.67
CA SER A 4 13.63 2.99 -2.11
C SER A 4 12.22 3.22 -2.63
N ALA A 5 11.41 2.18 -2.64
CA ALA A 5 9.98 2.27 -2.83
C ALA A 5 9.27 1.74 -1.59
N ILE A 6 8.04 2.19 -1.36
CA ILE A 6 7.16 1.51 -0.40
C ILE A 6 6.58 0.29 -1.12
N GLY A 7 6.86 -0.90 -0.63
CA GLY A 7 6.21 -2.13 -1.07
C GLY A 7 5.00 -2.42 -0.18
N LEU A 8 3.83 -2.62 -0.78
CA LEU A 8 2.65 -3.14 -0.11
C LEU A 8 2.37 -4.56 -0.57
N ASP A 9 2.24 -5.48 0.37
CA ASP A 9 1.68 -6.81 0.15
C ASP A 9 0.27 -6.85 0.75
N ILE A 10 -0.73 -7.00 -0.10
CA ILE A 10 -2.14 -6.98 0.29
C ILE A 10 -2.71 -8.40 0.16
N GLY A 11 -2.83 -9.07 1.30
CA GLY A 11 -3.57 -10.31 1.44
C GLY A 11 -5.00 -10.06 1.90
N GLY A 12 -5.83 -11.10 1.96
CA GLY A 12 -7.26 -10.97 2.28
C GLY A 12 -7.63 -10.58 3.71
N GLU A 13 -6.67 -10.51 4.63
CA GLU A 13 -6.89 -10.23 6.05
C GLU A 13 -5.87 -9.24 6.61
N HIS A 14 -4.76 -9.04 5.92
CA HIS A 14 -3.68 -8.18 6.35
C HIS A 14 -3.06 -7.46 5.16
N VAL A 15 -2.66 -6.21 5.38
CA VAL A 15 -1.74 -5.48 4.52
C VAL A 15 -0.43 -5.36 5.27
N THR A 16 0.68 -5.51 4.55
CA THR A 16 2.02 -5.24 5.07
C THR A 16 2.70 -4.22 4.18
N ALA A 17 3.27 -3.17 4.77
CA ALA A 17 4.08 -2.17 4.10
C ALA A 17 5.55 -2.27 4.56
N ALA A 18 6.49 -2.07 3.64
CA ALA A 18 7.91 -1.93 3.98
C ALA A 18 8.65 -1.05 2.96
N LEU A 19 9.78 -0.47 3.37
CA LEU A 19 10.72 0.09 2.41
C LEU A 19 11.49 -1.03 1.71
N VAL A 20 11.58 -0.93 0.39
CA VAL A 20 12.29 -1.86 -0.48
C VAL A 20 13.34 -1.09 -1.27
N ASP A 21 14.58 -1.56 -1.21
CA ASP A 21 15.65 -1.05 -2.05
C ASP A 21 15.39 -1.43 -3.52
N ILE A 22 15.28 -0.45 -4.40
CA ILE A 22 14.85 -0.72 -5.80
C ILE A 22 15.95 -1.32 -6.67
N GLU A 23 17.21 -1.30 -6.22
CA GLU A 23 18.34 -1.85 -6.96
C GLU A 23 18.55 -3.32 -6.61
N THR A 24 18.42 -3.67 -5.33
CA THR A 24 18.67 -5.01 -4.79
C THR A 24 17.40 -5.82 -4.51
N LEU A 25 16.24 -5.17 -4.53
CA LEU A 25 14.93 -5.72 -4.16
C LEU A 25 14.88 -6.29 -2.74
N GLN A 26 15.76 -5.81 -1.85
CA GLN A 26 15.80 -6.21 -0.45
C GLN A 26 14.89 -5.32 0.40
N ILE A 27 14.26 -5.93 1.40
CA ILE A 27 13.40 -5.25 2.37
C ILE A 27 14.25 -4.70 3.52
N TYR A 28 13.97 -3.48 3.95
CA TYR A 28 14.51 -2.92 5.18
C TYR A 28 13.70 -3.42 6.38
N ASN A 29 14.24 -4.39 7.12
CA ASN A 29 13.51 -5.11 8.19
C ASN A 29 12.99 -4.22 9.32
N ASP A 30 13.64 -3.07 9.56
CA ASP A 30 13.23 -2.06 10.55
C ASP A 30 12.09 -1.15 10.07
N THR A 31 11.51 -1.43 8.89
CA THR A 31 10.46 -0.61 8.26
C THR A 31 9.18 -1.39 7.97
N ILE A 32 8.98 -2.55 8.61
CA ILE A 32 7.84 -3.43 8.35
C ILE A 32 6.66 -3.06 9.25
N TYR A 33 5.53 -2.71 8.65
CA TYR A 33 4.28 -2.38 9.33
C TYR A 33 3.17 -3.27 8.77
N SER A 34 2.22 -3.67 9.61
CA SER A 34 1.08 -4.46 9.18
C SER A 34 -0.21 -4.01 9.84
N HIS A 35 -1.30 -4.05 9.08
CA HIS A 35 -2.65 -3.73 9.54
C HIS A 35 -3.63 -4.83 9.16
N PHE A 36 -4.69 -4.99 9.98
CA PHE A 36 -5.81 -5.86 9.63
C PHE A 36 -6.66 -5.23 8.53
N ILE A 37 -7.22 -6.08 7.67
CA ILE A 37 -8.16 -5.72 6.62
C ILE A 37 -9.45 -6.51 6.79
N ASP A 38 -10.57 -5.80 6.86
CA ASP A 38 -11.87 -6.41 6.59
C ASP A 38 -12.11 -6.44 5.07
N SER A 39 -11.63 -7.49 4.39
CA SER A 39 -11.78 -7.61 2.94
C SER A 39 -13.23 -7.82 2.48
N GLN A 40 -14.16 -8.06 3.40
CA GLN A 40 -15.59 -8.22 3.13
C GLN A 40 -16.38 -6.95 3.42
N ALA A 41 -15.71 -5.87 3.81
CA ALA A 41 -16.37 -4.59 4.05
C ALA A 41 -17.16 -4.13 2.82
N ASN A 42 -18.43 -3.81 3.04
CA ASN A 42 -19.33 -3.31 2.00
C ASN A 42 -18.89 -1.96 1.43
N ASP A 43 -18.17 -1.15 2.24
CA ASP A 43 -17.60 0.12 1.81
C ASP A 43 -16.12 -0.05 1.46
N PRO A 44 -15.72 0.10 0.18
CA PRO A 44 -14.33 -0.08 -0.25
C PRO A 44 -13.39 0.96 0.38
N ARG A 45 -13.91 2.09 0.87
CA ARG A 45 -13.10 3.11 1.55
C ARG A 45 -12.54 2.62 2.88
N LEU A 46 -13.27 1.75 3.58
CA LEU A 46 -12.79 1.15 4.83
C LEU A 46 -11.58 0.25 4.59
N VAL A 47 -11.61 -0.51 3.49
CA VAL A 47 -10.48 -1.36 3.07
C VAL A 47 -9.29 -0.52 2.65
N ILE A 48 -9.50 0.50 1.81
CA ILE A 48 -8.43 1.42 1.39
C ILE A 48 -7.83 2.11 2.61
N LYS A 49 -8.64 2.50 3.59
CA LYS A 49 -8.13 3.14 4.81
C LYS A 49 -7.10 2.26 5.52
N SER A 50 -7.34 0.95 5.68
CA SER A 50 -6.33 0.04 6.26
C SER A 50 -5.01 0.04 5.47
N TRP A 51 -5.06 0.14 4.14
CA TRP A 51 -3.85 0.20 3.30
C TRP A 51 -3.09 1.52 3.50
N ILE A 52 -3.83 2.64 3.57
CA ILE A 52 -3.24 3.97 3.78
C ILE A 52 -2.71 4.12 5.20
N ASP A 53 -3.41 3.64 6.22
CA ASP A 53 -2.96 3.64 7.61
C ASP A 53 -1.63 2.88 7.75
N CYS A 54 -1.49 1.74 7.07
CA CYS A 54 -0.24 0.97 7.07
C CYS A 54 0.94 1.73 6.43
N ILE A 55 0.68 2.47 5.34
CA ILE A 55 1.67 3.39 4.74
C ILE A 55 1.99 4.54 5.69
N HIS A 56 0.97 5.11 6.33
CA HIS A 56 1.10 6.24 7.23
C HIS A 56 2.00 5.91 8.42
N ASP A 57 1.81 4.77 9.06
CA ASP A 57 2.64 4.34 10.20
C ASP A 57 4.10 4.18 9.79
N LEU A 58 4.36 3.59 8.62
CA LEU A 58 5.70 3.49 8.05
C LEU A 58 6.33 4.87 7.84
N LEU A 59 5.58 5.80 7.25
CA LEU A 59 6.09 7.14 6.98
C LEU A 59 6.31 7.94 8.26
N ASN A 60 5.43 7.79 9.25
CA ASN A 60 5.57 8.47 10.54
C ASN A 60 6.84 8.05 11.26
N ASP A 61 7.13 6.75 11.33
CA ASP A 61 8.36 6.27 11.95
C ASP A 61 9.60 6.62 11.12
N TYR A 62 9.49 6.60 9.79
CA TYR A 62 10.55 7.08 8.90
C TYR A 62 10.88 8.57 9.14
N ILE A 63 9.87 9.41 9.31
CA ILE A 63 10.03 10.85 9.59
C ILE A 63 10.45 11.08 11.05
N ALA A 64 9.99 10.28 12.01
CA ALA A 64 10.33 10.43 13.42
C ALA A 64 11.77 9.98 13.73
N SER A 65 12.27 8.96 13.02
CA SER A 65 13.67 8.51 13.07
C SER A 65 14.65 9.44 12.33
N TYR A 66 14.15 10.58 11.84
CA TYR A 66 14.90 11.56 11.08
C TYR A 66 15.81 12.42 11.96
N ASP A 67 17.12 12.27 11.77
CA ASP A 67 18.07 13.37 12.02
C ASP A 67 18.15 14.21 10.74
N GLN A 68 17.95 15.53 10.87
CA GLN A 68 17.92 16.50 9.75
C GLN A 68 19.17 16.46 8.85
N SER A 69 20.25 15.83 9.31
CA SER A 69 21.51 15.71 8.58
C SER A 69 21.65 14.48 7.68
N SER A 70 20.72 13.51 7.69
CA SER A 70 20.88 12.27 6.91
C SER A 70 19.57 11.63 6.46
N ILE A 71 19.03 12.08 5.31
CA ILE A 71 17.97 11.32 4.65
C ILE A 71 18.55 9.97 4.20
N LYS A 72 18.14 8.87 4.85
CA LYS A 72 18.61 7.50 4.52
C LYS A 72 18.07 7.03 3.17
N TYR A 73 16.80 7.32 2.88
CA TYR A 73 16.07 6.73 1.74
C TYR A 73 15.38 7.81 0.89
N ASP A 74 15.59 7.75 -0.41
CA ASP A 74 14.82 8.51 -1.39
C ASP A 74 13.61 7.66 -1.80
N ILE A 75 12.42 7.99 -1.30
CA ILE A 75 11.20 7.24 -1.61
C ILE A 75 10.71 7.68 -3.00
N VAL A 76 10.95 6.84 -4.00
CA VAL A 76 10.68 7.17 -5.41
C VAL A 76 9.32 6.70 -5.91
N GLY A 77 8.57 5.97 -5.09
CA GLY A 77 7.24 5.47 -5.46
C GLY A 77 6.70 4.39 -4.52
N ILE A 78 5.58 3.81 -4.94
CA ILE A 78 4.86 2.76 -4.22
C ILE A 78 4.61 1.60 -5.19
N GLY A 79 4.98 0.39 -4.80
CA GLY A 79 4.63 -0.86 -5.46
C GLY A 79 3.58 -1.61 -4.66
N ILE A 80 2.56 -2.15 -5.32
CA ILE A 80 1.46 -2.88 -4.66
C ILE A 80 1.35 -4.28 -5.26
N GLY A 81 1.55 -5.29 -4.42
CA GLY A 81 1.20 -6.68 -4.68
C GLY A 81 -0.21 -6.96 -4.21
N LEU A 82 -1.14 -7.18 -5.15
CA LEU A 82 -2.52 -7.53 -4.87
C LEU A 82 -2.98 -8.63 -5.85
N PRO A 83 -3.11 -9.89 -5.40
CA PRO A 83 -3.40 -11.02 -6.29
C PRO A 83 -4.90 -11.10 -6.62
N VAL A 84 -5.39 -10.18 -7.44
CA VAL A 84 -6.82 -10.08 -7.80
C VAL A 84 -7.04 -9.84 -9.30
N PRO A 85 -8.24 -10.18 -9.83
CA PRO A 85 -8.65 -9.77 -11.17
C PRO A 85 -8.75 -8.24 -11.28
N LEU A 86 -7.89 -7.65 -12.10
CA LEU A 86 -7.82 -6.21 -12.36
C LEU A 86 -7.55 -5.97 -13.84
N ASP A 87 -8.25 -5.01 -14.44
CA ASP A 87 -7.77 -4.35 -15.65
C ASP A 87 -6.61 -3.44 -15.26
N TYR A 88 -5.40 -3.97 -15.22
CA TYR A 88 -4.20 -3.25 -14.79
C TYR A 88 -3.90 -2.00 -15.64
N LYS A 89 -4.32 -2.00 -16.91
CA LYS A 89 -4.07 -0.88 -17.81
C LYS A 89 -4.94 0.31 -17.45
N ASN A 90 -6.22 0.07 -17.15
CA ASN A 90 -7.18 1.14 -16.84
C ASN A 90 -7.39 1.34 -15.33
N GLY A 91 -6.86 0.44 -14.49
CA GLY A 91 -7.00 0.45 -13.04
C GLY A 91 -8.37 -0.03 -12.56
N ILE A 92 -9.18 -0.69 -13.39
CA ILE A 92 -10.55 -1.08 -13.07
C ILE A 92 -10.59 -2.46 -12.42
N SER A 93 -11.13 -2.54 -11.21
CA SER A 93 -11.34 -3.81 -10.51
C SER A 93 -12.37 -4.67 -11.21
N LEU A 94 -11.98 -5.93 -11.46
CA LEU A 94 -12.84 -6.96 -12.04
C LEU A 94 -13.21 -8.02 -10.99
N ILE A 95 -13.00 -7.71 -9.71
CA ILE A 95 -13.23 -8.60 -8.58
C ILE A 95 -14.73 -8.85 -8.45
N LYS A 96 -15.16 -10.07 -8.74
CA LYS A 96 -16.57 -10.46 -8.66
C LYS A 96 -16.67 -11.94 -8.31
N ASN A 97 -17.60 -12.29 -7.42
CA ASN A 97 -17.83 -13.67 -6.96
C ASN A 97 -16.59 -14.32 -6.32
N LEU A 98 -15.80 -13.54 -5.57
CA LEU A 98 -14.58 -13.99 -4.91
C LEU A 98 -14.64 -13.89 -3.38
N TYR A 99 -15.81 -13.55 -2.81
CA TYR A 99 -16.06 -13.29 -1.38
C TYR A 99 -15.27 -12.11 -0.79
N LYS A 100 -14.00 -11.95 -1.16
CA LYS A 100 -13.11 -10.88 -0.73
C LYS A 100 -13.08 -9.78 -1.78
N TYR A 101 -13.11 -8.53 -1.34
CA TYR A 101 -12.98 -7.30 -2.13
C TYR A 101 -14.09 -7.07 -3.17
N GLU A 102 -15.26 -7.71 -3.01
CA GLU A 102 -16.37 -7.55 -3.97
C GLU A 102 -16.89 -6.11 -4.07
N SER A 103 -16.77 -5.34 -2.98
CA SER A 103 -17.10 -3.92 -2.93
C SER A 103 -16.28 -3.05 -3.88
N PHE A 104 -15.19 -3.60 -4.45
CA PHE A 104 -14.39 -2.91 -5.45
C PHE A 104 -14.86 -3.12 -6.88
N TYR A 105 -15.81 -4.02 -7.19
CA TYR A 105 -16.19 -4.33 -8.57
C TYR A 105 -16.53 -3.06 -9.38
N GLY A 106 -15.85 -2.87 -10.51
CA GLY A 106 -16.04 -1.71 -11.39
C GLY A 106 -15.40 -0.40 -10.92
N ILE A 107 -14.81 -0.37 -9.72
CA ILE A 107 -14.10 0.82 -9.21
C ILE A 107 -12.74 0.96 -9.88
N ASN A 108 -12.36 2.20 -10.19
CA ASN A 108 -10.97 2.52 -10.53
C ASN A 108 -10.10 2.51 -9.27
N LEU A 109 -9.51 1.36 -8.98
CA LEU A 109 -8.71 1.11 -7.79
C LEU A 109 -7.47 2.00 -7.74
N THR A 110 -6.81 2.21 -8.88
CA THR A 110 -5.64 3.10 -8.97
C THR A 110 -5.99 4.53 -8.61
N MET A 111 -7.13 5.06 -9.10
CA MET A 111 -7.60 6.39 -8.74
C MET A 111 -8.01 6.47 -7.27
N ALA A 112 -8.70 5.46 -6.74
CA ALA A 112 -9.13 5.43 -5.35
C ALA A 112 -7.93 5.46 -4.38
N ILE A 113 -6.90 4.64 -4.63
CA ILE A 113 -5.66 4.64 -3.83
C ILE A 113 -4.93 5.97 -3.97
N LYS A 114 -4.77 6.50 -5.19
CA LYS A 114 -4.13 7.81 -5.42
C LYS A 114 -4.87 8.95 -4.73
N HIS A 115 -6.19 8.88 -4.64
CA HIS A 115 -6.98 9.89 -3.95
C HIS A 115 -6.74 9.83 -2.45
N ALA A 116 -6.83 8.64 -1.85
CA ALA A 116 -6.61 8.45 -0.42
C ALA A 116 -5.17 8.80 0.01
N LEU A 117 -4.17 8.53 -0.84
CA LEU A 117 -2.78 8.93 -0.60
C LEU A 117 -2.57 10.46 -0.56
N LYS A 118 -3.44 11.25 -1.18
CA LYS A 118 -3.35 12.73 -1.13
C LYS A 118 -3.88 13.30 0.19
N GLU A 119 -4.54 12.47 1.00
CA GLU A 119 -5.09 12.86 2.31
C GLU A 119 -4.14 12.52 3.47
N LEU A 120 -3.01 11.84 3.19
CA LEU A 120 -1.86 11.71 4.09
C LEU A 120 -1.15 13.06 4.24
#